data_AF-A0A914NWY3-F1
#
_entry.id   AF-A0A914NWY3-F1
#
_cell.length_a   1.000
_cell.length_b   1.000
_cell.length_c   1.000
_cell.angle_alpha   90.00
_cell.angle_beta   90.00
_cell.angle_gamma   90.00
#
_symmetry.space_group_name_H-M   'P 1'
#
loop_
_entity.id
_entity.type
_entity.pdbx_description
1 polymer ?
#
loop_
_entity_poly.entity_id
_entity_poly.type
_entity_poly.pdbx_seq_one_letter_code
_entity_poly.pdbx_strand_id
1 'polypeptide(L)'
;MEDGAKGKLKGFLHFYNATSGETVPSCDKHFTIRNAQVVCSELGFSSQNAYHWLTPQWSYNPKIRIVKTYMEPRECRGFEHSLEQCS
;
A
#
# COMPACT_ATOMS: atom_id res chain seq x y z
N MET A 1 -1.58 14.60 -21.28
CA MET A 1 -0.66 13.79 -20.44
C MET A 1 -1.04 14.17 -19.02
N GLU A 2 -1.96 13.42 -18.40
CA GLU A 2 -2.68 13.86 -17.20
C GLU A 2 -1.88 13.53 -15.93
N ASP A 3 -1.55 14.57 -15.16
CA ASP A 3 -0.87 14.57 -13.87
C ASP A 3 -1.68 13.90 -12.74
N GLY A 4 -1.79 12.57 -12.76
CA GLY A 4 -2.71 11.81 -11.88
C GLY A 4 -2.31 11.59 -10.41
N ALA A 5 -1.17 12.09 -9.92
CA ALA A 5 -0.66 11.71 -8.57
C ALA A 5 -0.30 12.88 -7.64
N LYS A 6 -0.35 14.15 -8.09
CA LYS A 6 0.14 15.30 -7.30
C LYS A 6 -0.92 15.96 -6.39
N GLY A 7 -1.93 15.22 -5.93
CA GLY A 7 -3.06 15.81 -5.18
C GLY A 7 -3.38 15.21 -3.81
N LYS A 8 -3.00 13.95 -3.53
CA LYS A 8 -3.39 13.28 -2.28
C LYS A 8 -2.18 12.65 -1.58
N LEU A 9 -1.83 13.22 -0.43
CA LEU A 9 -0.77 12.74 0.46
C LEU A 9 -1.22 11.61 1.40
N LYS A 10 -2.49 11.19 1.31
CA LYS A 10 -3.08 10.14 2.16
C LYS A 10 -4.09 9.31 1.38
N GLY A 11 -4.15 8.02 1.68
CA GLY A 11 -5.08 7.08 1.07
C GLY A 11 -4.93 5.68 1.65
N PHE A 12 -5.85 4.79 1.27
CA PHE A 12 -5.72 3.37 1.54
C PHE A 12 -4.71 2.74 0.59
N LEU A 13 -3.85 1.90 1.14
CA LEU A 13 -2.85 1.17 0.37
C LEU A 13 -3.51 0.04 -0.42
N HIS A 14 -3.29 0.05 -1.73
CA HIS A 14 -3.74 -1.01 -2.63
C HIS A 14 -2.60 -1.48 -3.50
N PHE A 15 -2.60 -2.77 -3.81
CA PHE A 15 -1.60 -3.41 -4.66
C PHE A 15 -2.23 -3.80 -5.98
N TYR A 16 -1.52 -3.50 -7.05
CA TYR A 16 -1.92 -3.87 -8.39
C TYR A 16 -1.24 -5.20 -8.76
N ASN A 17 -2.04 -6.24 -8.97
CA ASN A 17 -1.53 -7.52 -9.44
C ASN A 17 -1.55 -7.51 -10.98
N ALA A 18 -0.38 -7.37 -11.60
CA ALA A 18 -0.25 -7.28 -13.06
C ALA A 18 -0.71 -8.56 -13.80
N THR A 19 -0.62 -9.73 -13.16
CA THR A 19 -1.04 -11.01 -13.76
C THR A 19 -2.55 -11.14 -13.87
N SER A 20 -3.28 -10.69 -12.85
CA SER A 20 -4.75 -10.76 -12.81
C SER A 20 -5.45 -9.48 -13.28
N GLY A 21 -4.73 -8.35 -13.34
CA GLY A 21 -5.30 -7.03 -13.59
C GLY A 21 -6.15 -6.50 -12.43
N GLU A 22 -6.13 -7.16 -11.26
CA GLU A 22 -6.93 -6.80 -10.11
C GLU A 22 -6.16 -5.88 -9.14
N THR A 23 -6.88 -4.96 -8.49
CA THR A 23 -6.34 -4.12 -7.40
C THR A 23 -6.88 -4.63 -6.07
N VAL A 24 -5.97 -4.97 -5.15
CA VAL A 24 -6.28 -5.61 -3.86
C VAL A 24 -5.96 -4.66 -2.72
N PRO A 25 -6.89 -4.43 -1.76
CA PRO A 25 -6.59 -3.62 -0.58
C PRO A 25 -5.61 -4.35 0.34
N SER A 26 -4.68 -3.60 0.95
CA SER A 26 -3.80 -4.15 1.96
C SER A 26 -4.53 -4.32 3.31
N CYS A 27 -4.35 -5.47 3.94
CA CYS A 27 -4.86 -5.78 5.29
C CYS A 27 -3.74 -6.36 6.17
N ASP A 28 -2.52 -5.84 6.00
CA ASP A 28 -1.38 -6.28 6.79
C ASP A 28 -1.45 -5.72 8.22
N LYS A 29 -1.61 -6.62 9.19
CA LYS A 29 -1.64 -6.28 10.62
C LYS A 29 -0.27 -5.89 11.17
N HIS A 30 0.82 -6.29 10.52
CA HIS A 30 2.19 -5.97 10.90
C HIS A 30 2.73 -4.75 10.14
N PHE A 31 1.85 -3.98 9.48
CA PHE A 31 2.27 -2.82 8.73
C PHE A 31 2.84 -1.73 9.66
N THR A 32 4.14 -1.48 9.55
CA THR A 32 4.87 -0.54 10.41
C THR A 32 5.13 0.81 9.72
N ILE A 33 5.65 1.77 10.49
CA ILE A 33 6.14 3.04 9.95
C ILE A 33 7.24 2.84 8.90
N ARG A 34 8.12 1.84 9.04
CA ARG A 34 9.18 1.59 8.05
C ARG A 34 8.61 1.18 6.71
N ASN A 35 7.53 0.38 6.71
CA ASN A 35 6.81 0.04 5.49
C ASN A 35 6.22 1.30 4.85
N ALA A 36 5.58 2.17 5.64
CA ALA A 36 5.02 3.43 5.17
C ALA A 36 6.08 4.34 4.51
N GLN A 37 7.29 4.40 5.08
CA GLN A 37 8.40 5.17 4.52
C GLN A 37 8.79 4.67 3.13
N VAL A 38 8.88 3.35 2.95
CA VAL A 38 9.15 2.72 1.65
C VAL A 38 8.03 3.03 0.66
N VAL A 39 6.76 2.86 1.05
CA VAL A 39 5.59 3.15 0.18
C VAL A 39 5.60 4.60 -0.29
N CYS A 40 5.78 5.55 0.64
CA CYS A 40 5.80 6.96 0.32
C CYS A 40 6.94 7.27 -0.65
N SER A 41 8.13 6.71 -0.42
CA SER A 41 9.28 6.86 -1.32
C SER A 41 9.04 6.26 -2.70
N GLU A 42 8.46 5.05 -2.76
CA GLU A 42 8.14 4.33 -4.00
C GLU A 42 7.16 5.14 -4.87
N LEU A 43 6.21 5.83 -4.25
CA LEU A 43 5.24 6.70 -4.93
C LEU A 43 5.79 8.11 -5.25
N GLY A 44 7.05 8.40 -4.91
CA GLY A 44 7.69 9.70 -5.14
C GLY A 44 7.38 10.79 -4.11
N PHE A 45 6.85 10.42 -2.94
CA PHE A 45 6.65 11.31 -1.79
C PHE A 45 7.83 11.25 -0.80
N SER A 46 7.88 12.21 0.13
CA SER A 46 8.91 12.22 1.18
C SER A 46 8.70 11.09 2.18
N SER A 47 9.75 10.31 2.44
CA SER A 47 9.78 9.25 3.46
C SER A 47 9.90 9.77 4.89
N GLN A 48 10.26 11.05 5.09
CA GLN A 48 10.47 11.60 6.44
C GLN A 48 9.16 11.87 7.20
N ASN A 49 8.07 12.11 6.48
CA ASN A 49 6.77 12.47 7.05
C ASN A 49 5.71 11.40 6.75
N ALA A 50 6.09 10.12 6.93
CA ALA A 50 5.22 8.98 6.70
C ALA A 50 4.44 8.62 7.97
N TYR A 51 3.15 8.33 7.80
CA TYR A 51 2.26 7.87 8.86
C TYR A 51 1.47 6.66 8.39
N HIS A 52 1.13 5.77 9.31
CA HIS A 52 0.29 4.61 9.03
C HIS A 52 -0.81 4.47 10.06
N TRP A 53 -1.97 4.00 9.62
CA TRP A 53 -3.11 3.68 10.48
C TRP A 53 -3.81 2.44 9.95
N LEU A 54 -4.03 1.45 10.81
CA LEU A 54 -4.85 0.30 10.48
C LEU A 54 -6.31 0.68 10.78
N THR A 55 -7.08 0.98 9.73
CA THR A 55 -8.50 1.34 9.85
C THR A 55 -9.35 0.52 8.88
N PRO A 56 -10.60 0.19 9.24
CA PRO A 56 -11.48 -0.53 8.34
C PRO A 56 -11.86 0.37 7.17
N GLN A 57 -11.78 -0.17 5.95
CA GLN A 57 -12.28 0.51 4.77
C GLN A 57 -13.76 0.15 4.57
N TRP A 58 -14.67 0.97 5.11
CA TRP A 58 -16.12 0.72 5.03
C TRP A 58 -16.68 0.66 3.61
N SER A 59 -15.99 1.29 2.65
CA SER A 59 -16.36 1.22 1.23
C SER A 59 -16.04 -0.13 0.58
N TYR A 60 -15.26 -0.99 1.25
CA TYR A 60 -14.88 -2.30 0.75
C TYR A 60 -15.92 -3.34 1.19
N ASN A 61 -16.65 -3.93 0.23
CA ASN A 61 -17.61 -5.00 0.48
C ASN A 61 -17.06 -6.35 0.00
N PRO A 62 -16.58 -7.23 0.91
CA PRO A 62 -15.98 -8.50 0.55
C PRO A 62 -16.98 -9.49 -0.09
N LYS A 63 -18.29 -9.27 0.07
CA LYS A 63 -19.34 -10.11 -0.56
C LYS A 63 -19.54 -9.79 -2.05
N ILE A 64 -19.14 -8.60 -2.49
CA ILE A 64 -19.25 -8.16 -3.90
C ILE A 64 -17.92 -8.39 -4.63
N ARG A 65 -16.78 -8.17 -3.95
CA ARG A 65 -15.43 -8.40 -4.49
C ARG A 65 -14.64 -9.29 -3.55
N ILE A 66 -14.66 -10.59 -3.85
CA ILE A 66 -13.82 -11.58 -3.17
C ILE A 66 -12.37 -11.34 -3.63
N VAL A 67 -11.50 -11.00 -2.70
CA VAL A 67 -10.06 -10.93 -2.96
C VAL A 67 -9.55 -12.36 -3.11
N LYS A 68 -9.01 -12.70 -4.28
CA LYS A 68 -8.47 -14.04 -4.57
C LYS A 68 -7.10 -14.26 -3.96
N THR A 69 -6.35 -13.18 -3.72
CA THR A 69 -4.98 -13.23 -3.23
C THR A 69 -4.84 -12.30 -2.04
N TYR A 70 -4.58 -12.87 -0.86
CA TYR A 70 -4.17 -12.07 0.30
C TYR A 70 -2.70 -11.71 0.16
N MET A 71 -2.38 -10.50 0.58
CA MET A 71 -0.99 -10.14 0.69
C MET A 71 -0.39 -10.71 1.97
N GLU A 72 0.86 -11.16 1.85
CA GLU A 72 1.65 -11.56 2.99
C GLU A 72 2.19 -10.32 3.72
N PRO A 73 2.28 -10.36 5.06
CA PRO A 73 2.95 -9.33 5.84
C PRO A 73 4.39 -9.15 5.37
N ARG A 74 4.85 -7.91 5.29
CA ARG A 74 6.24 -7.58 4.93
C ARG A 74 6.84 -6.67 5.98
N GLU A 75 8.12 -6.85 6.25
CA GLU A 75 8.88 -6.03 7.19
C GLU A 75 10.01 -5.31 6.46
N CYS A 76 9.84 -4.00 6.28
CA CYS A 76 10.84 -3.15 5.65
C CYS A 76 11.83 -2.58 6.67
N ARG A 77 13.08 -2.37 6.24
CA ARG A 77 14.10 -1.63 6.97
C ARG A 77 13.99 -0.12 6.75
N GLY A 78 13.31 0.33 5.70
CA GLY A 78 13.09 1.75 5.38
C GLY A 78 14.02 2.31 4.31
N PHE A 79 14.90 1.48 3.72
CA PHE A 79 15.85 1.88 2.66
C PHE A 79 15.54 1.19 1.32
N GLU A 80 14.56 0.29 1.31
CA GLU A 80 14.10 -0.41 0.12
C GLU A 80 13.48 0.58 -0.87
N HIS A 81 13.66 0.29 -2.17
CA HIS A 81 13.08 1.11 -3.23
C HIS A 81 11.61 0.83 -3.50
N SER A 82 11.16 -0.38 -3.15
CA SER A 82 9.77 -0.80 -3.25
C SER A 82 9.41 -1.74 -2.13
N LEU A 83 8.11 -1.79 -1.80
CA LEU A 83 7.55 -2.71 -0.81
C LEU A 83 7.86 -4.18 -1.10
N GLU A 84 8.00 -4.55 -2.38
CA GLU A 84 8.27 -5.93 -2.80
C GLU A 84 9.67 -6.42 -2.40
N GLN A 85 10.61 -5.51 -2.15
CA GLN A 85 11.98 -5.83 -1.73
C GLN A 85 12.11 -6.08 -0.21
N CYS A 86 11.04 -5.81 0.55
CA CYS A 86 11.01 -6.04 1.99
C CYS A 86 10.86 -7.53 2.31
N SER A 87 11.50 -7.96 3.41
CA SER A 87 11.54 -9.35 3.88
C SER A 87 10.28 -9.80 4.60
#